data_AF-A0A832UD70-F1
#
_entry.id   AF-A0A832UD70-F1
#
_cell.length_a   1.000
_cell.length_b   1.000
_cell.length_c   1.000
_cell.angle_alpha   90.00
_cell.angle_beta   90.00
_cell.angle_gamma   90.00
#
_symmetry.space_group_name_H-M   'P 1'
#
loop_
_entity.id
_entity.type
_entity.pdbx_description
1 polymer ?
#
loop_
_entity_poly.entity_id
_entity_poly.type
_entity_poly.pdbx_seq_one_letter_code
_entity_poly.pdbx_strand_id
1 'polypeptide(L)'
;MPPHCDTRDGPVVTAAKKALETENLNYVLIWIPEESEEELKDIFERTLRARKAGKDSQDVADDWFFENCIRLHRAGEGAPYTGMKPAGLSEGPIVPRAEKAIETGDPGETISFILKTIEEDLIHRFHHVMQKKTYDLNDVAAGREYIEAFIGWVVYSHHLYASVTGAAGESEKHVGNAGHKHE
;
A
#
# COMPACT_ATOMS: atom_id res chain seq x y z
N MET A 1 -1.75 0.86 -2.24
CA MET A 1 -2.67 1.67 -1.41
C MET A 1 -2.12 1.68 0.00
N PRO A 2 -2.09 2.84 0.70
CA PRO A 2 -1.48 2.93 2.01
C PRO A 2 -2.17 1.97 3.00
N PRO A 3 -1.42 1.11 3.71
CA PRO A 3 -1.95 -0.01 4.51
C PRO A 3 -2.71 0.38 5.80
N HIS A 4 -3.30 1.58 5.90
CA HIS A 4 -3.84 2.10 7.17
C HIS A 4 -5.12 2.95 7.07
N CYS A 5 -5.74 3.15 5.90
CA CYS A 5 -6.91 4.03 5.78
C CYS A 5 -8.16 3.53 6.55
N ASP A 6 -8.14 2.28 7.02
CA ASP A 6 -9.20 1.63 7.78
C ASP A 6 -8.88 1.43 9.27
N THR A 7 -7.82 2.05 9.81
CA THR A 7 -7.51 2.03 11.25
C THR A 7 -8.16 3.18 12.00
N ARG A 8 -8.41 2.98 13.31
CA ARG A 8 -9.00 3.98 14.21
C ARG A 8 -8.16 5.27 14.38
N ASP A 9 -6.87 5.18 14.07
CA ASP A 9 -5.90 6.28 14.05
C ASP A 9 -5.46 6.66 12.64
N GLY A 10 -6.03 6.02 11.61
CA GLY A 10 -5.70 6.28 10.22
C GLY A 10 -6.23 7.62 9.71
N PRO A 11 -5.83 8.03 8.50
CA PRO A 11 -6.12 9.36 7.96
C PRO A 11 -7.62 9.64 7.80
N VAL A 12 -8.41 8.64 7.38
CA VAL A 12 -9.87 8.78 7.21
C VAL A 12 -10.55 9.06 8.56
N VAL A 13 -10.17 8.33 9.61
CA VAL A 13 -10.75 8.53 10.95
C VAL A 13 -10.26 9.85 11.56
N THR A 14 -9.01 10.24 11.32
CA THR A 14 -8.48 11.54 11.74
C THR A 14 -9.27 12.70 11.11
N ALA A 15 -9.56 12.60 9.81
CA ALA A 15 -10.42 13.56 9.12
C ALA A 15 -11.86 13.56 9.65
N ALA A 16 -12.43 12.37 9.92
CA ALA A 16 -13.77 12.22 10.47
C ALA A 16 -13.90 12.82 11.89
N LYS A 17 -12.91 12.60 12.76
CA LYS A 17 -12.82 13.25 14.08
C LYS A 17 -12.83 14.76 13.94
N LYS A 18 -12.00 15.29 13.04
CA LYS A 18 -11.95 16.74 12.79
C LYS A 18 -13.30 17.28 12.29
N ALA A 19 -13.98 16.55 11.41
CA ALA A 19 -15.31 16.91 10.93
C ALA A 19 -16.33 16.98 12.08
N LEU A 20 -16.34 16.01 12.99
CA LEU A 20 -17.23 15.99 14.15
C LEU A 20 -16.91 17.07 15.19
N GLU A 21 -15.63 17.37 15.41
CA GLU A 21 -15.18 18.41 16.35
C GLU A 21 -15.53 19.83 15.88
N THR A 22 -15.48 20.06 14.56
CA THR A 22 -15.69 21.38 13.96
C THR A 22 -17.08 21.54 13.36
N GLU A 23 -17.91 20.49 13.42
CA GLU A 23 -19.20 20.39 12.72
C GLU A 23 -19.09 20.72 11.21
N ASN A 24 -17.95 20.39 10.58
CA ASN A 24 -17.67 20.65 9.18
C ASN A 24 -17.35 19.36 8.42
N LEU A 25 -18.33 18.85 7.68
CA LEU A 25 -18.24 17.59 6.94
C LEU A 25 -17.15 17.59 5.85
N ASN A 26 -16.76 18.77 5.34
CA ASN A 26 -15.80 18.88 4.24
C ASN A 26 -14.41 18.31 4.57
N TYR A 27 -14.04 18.23 5.86
CA TYR A 27 -12.79 17.61 6.27
C TYR A 27 -12.70 16.14 5.84
N VAL A 28 -13.82 15.40 5.85
CA VAL A 28 -13.85 13.99 5.49
C VAL A 28 -14.39 13.73 4.08
N LEU A 29 -15.21 14.60 3.50
CA LEU A 29 -15.75 14.40 2.14
C LEU A 29 -14.67 14.22 1.07
N ILE A 30 -13.51 14.87 1.21
CA ILE A 30 -12.38 14.71 0.27
C ILE A 30 -11.81 13.29 0.22
N TRP A 31 -12.17 12.42 1.17
CA TRP A 31 -11.77 11.02 1.23
C TRP A 31 -12.85 10.09 0.66
N ILE A 32 -14.00 10.62 0.27
CA ILE A 32 -15.21 9.85 0.00
C ILE A 32 -15.58 10.02 -1.49
N PRO A 33 -16.02 8.97 -2.18
CA PRO A 33 -16.47 9.09 -3.57
C PRO A 33 -17.63 10.08 -3.70
N GLU A 34 -17.66 10.83 -4.81
CA GLU A 34 -18.69 11.84 -5.10
C GLU A 34 -20.11 11.23 -5.03
N GLU A 35 -20.28 10.00 -5.52
CA GLU A 35 -21.55 9.29 -5.50
C GLU A 35 -22.05 8.93 -4.08
N SER A 36 -21.17 8.99 -3.08
CA SER A 36 -21.46 8.64 -1.68
C SER A 36 -21.63 9.87 -0.78
N GLU A 37 -21.50 11.09 -1.30
CA GLU A 37 -21.54 12.33 -0.52
C GLU A 37 -22.88 12.51 0.24
N GLU A 38 -24.00 12.31 -0.45
CA GLU A 38 -25.34 12.47 0.16
C GLU A 38 -25.59 11.44 1.27
N GLU A 39 -25.09 10.21 1.10
CA GLU A 39 -25.16 9.18 2.13
C GLU A 39 -24.36 9.59 3.37
N LEU A 40 -23.13 10.07 3.19
CA LEU A 40 -22.30 10.51 4.30
C LEU A 40 -22.90 11.72 5.02
N LYS A 41 -23.56 12.62 4.30
CA LYS A 41 -24.23 13.79 4.86
C LYS A 41 -25.38 13.42 5.79
N ASP A 42 -26.25 12.48 5.40
CA ASP A 42 -27.30 11.95 6.31
C ASP A 42 -26.68 11.33 7.56
N ILE A 43 -25.64 10.51 7.39
CA ILE A 43 -24.93 9.86 8.49
C ILE A 43 -24.36 10.93 9.44
N PHE A 44 -23.68 11.95 8.92
CA PHE A 44 -23.11 13.02 9.71
C PHE A 44 -24.15 13.77 10.55
N GLU A 45 -25.27 14.17 9.94
CA GLU A 45 -26.35 14.86 10.64
C GLU A 45 -26.98 13.98 11.74
N ARG A 46 -27.15 12.68 11.48
CA ARG A 46 -27.64 11.71 12.48
C ARG A 46 -26.66 11.55 13.63
N THR A 47 -25.37 11.44 13.33
CA THR A 47 -24.30 11.38 14.33
C THR A 47 -24.34 12.62 15.22
N LEU A 48 -24.38 13.83 14.66
CA LEU A 48 -24.45 15.07 15.45
C LEU A 48 -25.67 15.12 16.37
N ARG A 49 -26.83 14.58 15.95
CA ARG A 49 -28.02 14.48 16.82
C ARG A 49 -27.81 13.47 17.95
N ALA A 50 -27.28 12.28 17.65
CA ALA A 50 -27.07 11.23 18.63
C ALA A 50 -26.04 11.62 19.71
N ARG A 51 -24.96 12.32 19.32
CA ARG A 51 -23.91 12.80 20.24
C ARG A 51 -24.45 13.69 21.37
N LYS A 52 -25.58 14.38 21.15
CA LYS A 52 -26.20 15.28 22.14
C LYS A 52 -26.87 14.54 23.30
N ALA A 53 -27.05 13.21 23.21
CA ALA A 53 -27.75 12.42 24.23
C ALA A 53 -26.90 12.05 25.45
N GLY A 54 -25.59 12.33 25.43
CA GLY A 54 -24.67 12.06 26.54
C GLY A 54 -23.39 11.36 26.10
N LYS A 55 -22.47 11.12 27.02
CA LYS A 55 -21.11 10.64 26.71
C LYS A 55 -21.10 9.26 26.05
N ASP A 56 -21.83 8.29 26.59
CA ASP A 56 -21.91 6.95 26.01
C ASP A 56 -22.55 6.97 24.61
N SER A 57 -23.56 7.82 24.41
CA SER A 57 -24.18 8.00 23.09
C SER A 57 -23.23 8.68 22.10
N GLN A 58 -22.42 9.62 22.56
CA GLN A 58 -21.36 10.21 21.75
C GLN A 58 -20.34 9.17 21.30
N ASP A 59 -19.85 8.33 22.21
CA ASP A 59 -18.82 7.34 21.86
C ASP A 59 -19.33 6.32 20.83
N VAL A 60 -20.57 5.86 20.96
CA VAL A 60 -21.21 4.97 19.97
C VAL A 60 -21.46 5.68 18.64
N ALA A 61 -21.92 6.94 18.68
CA ALA A 61 -22.19 7.71 17.46
C ALA A 61 -20.92 8.06 16.69
N ASP A 62 -19.83 8.41 17.40
CA ASP A 62 -18.52 8.72 16.82
C ASP A 62 -17.96 7.46 16.14
N ASP A 63 -17.97 6.30 16.81
CA ASP A 63 -17.51 5.04 16.22
C ASP A 63 -18.34 4.61 15.00
N TRP A 64 -19.68 4.73 15.08
CA TRP A 64 -20.56 4.47 13.94
C TRP A 64 -20.25 5.38 12.75
N PHE A 65 -19.94 6.67 12.99
CA PHE A 65 -19.53 7.58 11.92
C PHE A 65 -18.21 7.16 11.30
N PHE A 66 -17.21 6.83 12.12
CA PHE A 66 -15.90 6.38 11.64
C PHE A 66 -15.99 5.12 10.78
N GLU A 67 -16.77 4.13 11.21
CA GLU A 67 -17.00 2.91 10.44
C GLU A 67 -17.64 3.18 9.08
N ASN A 68 -18.57 4.13 9.01
CA ASN A 68 -19.21 4.51 7.74
C ASN A 68 -18.27 5.30 6.83
N CYS A 69 -17.47 6.22 7.36
CA CYS A 69 -16.43 6.91 6.59
C CYS A 69 -15.46 5.89 5.97
N ILE A 70 -15.00 4.91 6.76
CA ILE A 70 -14.14 3.83 6.26
C ILE A 70 -14.87 3.01 5.20
N ARG A 71 -16.11 2.56 5.45
CA ARG A 71 -16.87 1.74 4.49
C ARG A 71 -17.00 2.44 3.13
N LEU A 72 -17.35 3.72 3.13
CA LEU A 72 -17.54 4.50 1.91
C LEU A 72 -16.20 4.78 1.20
N HIS A 73 -15.15 5.12 1.94
CA HIS A 73 -13.80 5.27 1.39
C HIS A 73 -13.32 3.98 0.70
N ARG A 74 -13.44 2.83 1.39
CA ARG A 74 -13.05 1.50 0.88
C ARG A 74 -13.86 1.11 -0.36
N ALA A 75 -15.16 1.43 -0.38
CA ALA A 75 -16.00 1.20 -1.55
C ALA A 75 -15.49 1.97 -2.79
N GLY A 76 -15.06 3.22 -2.60
CA GLY A 76 -14.42 4.04 -3.65
C GLY A 76 -13.13 3.44 -4.20
N GLU A 77 -12.42 2.70 -3.35
CA GLU A 77 -11.21 1.96 -3.71
C GLU A 77 -11.51 0.62 -4.41
N GLY A 78 -12.79 0.26 -4.59
CA GLY A 78 -13.20 -1.05 -5.09
C GLY A 78 -12.93 -2.18 -4.10
N ALA A 79 -12.76 -1.87 -2.81
CA ALA A 79 -12.37 -2.81 -1.78
C ALA A 79 -13.50 -3.08 -0.77
N PRO A 80 -13.62 -4.31 -0.25
CA PRO A 80 -14.63 -4.62 0.76
C PRO A 80 -14.31 -3.93 2.08
N TYR A 81 -15.38 -3.58 2.81
CA TYR A 81 -15.29 -3.16 4.20
C TYR A 81 -15.15 -4.39 5.11
N THR A 82 -14.10 -4.41 5.94
CA THR A 82 -13.78 -5.54 6.83
C THR A 82 -13.80 -5.14 8.31
N GLY A 83 -14.49 -4.06 8.66
CA GLY A 83 -14.45 -3.48 10.00
C GLY A 83 -13.41 -2.37 10.14
N MET A 84 -13.60 -1.50 11.14
CA MET A 84 -12.57 -0.56 11.57
C MET A 84 -11.49 -1.31 12.35
N LYS A 85 -10.25 -1.20 11.90
CA LYS A 85 -9.10 -1.84 12.54
C LYS A 85 -8.66 -1.08 13.81
N PRO A 86 -8.04 -1.78 14.78
CA PRO A 86 -7.51 -1.13 15.98
C PRO A 86 -6.42 -0.10 15.62
N ALA A 87 -6.22 0.86 16.53
CA ALA A 87 -5.11 1.80 16.45
C ALA A 87 -3.77 1.09 16.68
N GLY A 88 -2.68 1.69 16.18
CA GLY A 88 -1.31 1.22 16.40
C GLY A 88 -0.87 0.05 15.52
N LEU A 89 -1.61 -0.27 14.45
CA LEU A 89 -1.14 -1.23 13.45
C LEU A 89 0.04 -0.65 12.66
N SER A 90 1.06 -1.46 12.42
CA SER A 90 2.21 -1.04 11.62
C SER A 90 1.85 -0.99 10.14
N GLU A 91 2.13 0.16 9.54
CA GLU A 91 2.03 0.45 8.11
C GLU A 91 3.35 0.23 7.35
N GLY A 92 4.33 -0.37 8.03
CA GLY A 92 5.69 -0.50 7.53
C GLY A 92 6.50 0.80 7.65
N PRO A 93 7.79 0.76 7.27
CA PRO A 93 8.70 1.88 7.53
C PRO A 93 8.58 3.02 6.53
N ILE A 94 7.96 2.81 5.36
CA ILE A 94 7.96 3.79 4.27
C ILE A 94 6.79 4.76 4.33
N VAL A 95 5.61 4.32 4.77
CA VAL A 95 4.40 5.14 4.87
C VAL A 95 4.62 6.36 5.77
N PRO A 96 5.12 6.24 7.02
CA PRO A 96 5.24 7.42 7.89
C PRO A 96 6.29 8.40 7.38
N ARG A 97 7.30 7.91 6.63
CA ARG A 97 8.30 8.77 5.97
C ARG A 97 7.70 9.54 4.80
N ALA A 98 6.86 8.88 4.00
CA ALA A 98 6.16 9.49 2.89
C ALA A 98 5.16 10.56 3.37
N GLU A 99 4.40 10.28 4.42
CA GLU A 99 3.48 11.25 5.01
C GLU A 99 4.21 12.47 5.58
N LYS A 100 5.29 12.25 6.34
CA LYS A 100 6.14 13.32 6.83
C LYS A 100 6.74 14.15 5.68
N ALA A 101 7.14 13.52 4.59
CA ALA A 101 7.65 14.22 3.42
C ALA A 101 6.59 15.14 2.77
N ILE A 102 5.32 14.73 2.77
CA ILE A 102 4.22 15.57 2.31
C ILE A 102 3.99 16.73 3.27
N GLU A 103 4.02 16.48 4.58
CA GLU A 103 3.85 17.49 5.62
C GLU A 103 4.95 18.56 5.57
N THR A 104 6.21 18.15 5.40
CA THR A 104 7.37 19.06 5.41
C THR A 104 7.69 19.63 4.02
N GLY A 105 7.13 19.05 2.96
CA GLY A 105 7.51 19.37 1.58
C GLY A 105 8.91 18.87 1.18
N ASP A 106 9.50 17.94 1.94
CA ASP A 106 10.85 17.40 1.69
C ASP A 106 10.83 15.87 1.50
N PRO A 107 11.06 15.35 0.28
CA PRO A 107 11.08 13.92 0.00
C PRO A 107 12.39 13.20 0.40
N GLY A 108 13.39 13.93 0.92
CA GLY A 108 14.75 13.43 1.10
C GLY A 108 14.87 12.15 1.94
N GLU A 109 14.17 12.08 3.08
CA GLU A 109 14.20 10.90 3.97
C GLU A 109 13.60 9.67 3.26
N THR A 110 12.45 9.84 2.59
CA THR A 110 11.74 8.79 1.85
C THR A 110 12.62 8.22 0.74
N ILE A 111 13.22 9.08 -0.08
CA ILE A 111 14.10 8.67 -1.18
C ILE A 111 15.32 7.93 -0.64
N SER A 112 16.00 8.49 0.36
CA SER A 112 17.21 7.91 0.93
C SER A 112 16.96 6.52 1.53
N PHE A 113 15.83 6.35 2.22
CA PHE A 113 15.45 5.07 2.81
C PHE A 113 15.21 4.00 1.74
N ILE A 114 14.49 4.34 0.66
CA ILE A 114 14.24 3.42 -0.47
C ILE A 114 15.55 3.02 -1.14
N LEU A 115 16.42 3.99 -1.47
CA LEU A 115 17.69 3.72 -2.15
C LEU A 115 18.57 2.80 -1.33
N LYS A 116 18.72 3.07 -0.03
CA LYS A 116 19.50 2.23 0.88
C LYS A 116 18.92 0.81 0.98
N THR A 117 17.60 0.69 1.11
CA THR A 117 16.92 -0.62 1.17
C THR A 117 17.17 -1.44 -0.09
N ILE A 118 17.08 -0.81 -1.26
CA ILE A 118 17.37 -1.44 -2.56
C ILE A 118 18.83 -1.85 -2.67
N GLU A 119 19.74 -0.95 -2.31
CA GLU A 119 21.19 -1.20 -2.35
C GLU A 119 21.58 -2.40 -1.48
N GLU A 120 21.10 -2.45 -0.24
CA GLU A 120 21.38 -3.55 0.69
C GLU A 120 20.86 -4.90 0.18
N ASP A 121 19.62 -4.96 -0.32
CA ASP A 121 19.05 -6.18 -0.89
C ASP A 121 19.79 -6.64 -2.16
N LEU A 122 20.17 -5.68 -3.02
CA LEU A 122 20.94 -5.97 -4.22
C LEU A 122 22.33 -6.53 -3.89
N ILE A 123 23.04 -5.91 -2.95
CA ILE A 123 24.35 -6.40 -2.48
C ILE A 123 24.22 -7.81 -1.91
N HIS A 124 23.21 -8.06 -1.07
CA HIS A 124 22.98 -9.38 -0.46
C HIS A 124 22.78 -10.48 -1.52
N ARG A 125 21.92 -10.25 -2.51
CA ARG A 125 21.67 -11.21 -3.60
C ARG A 125 22.91 -11.42 -4.47
N PHE A 126 23.64 -10.36 -4.79
CA PHE A 126 24.87 -10.48 -5.58
C PHE A 126 25.94 -11.31 -4.85
N HIS A 127 26.12 -11.08 -3.55
CA HIS A 127 27.00 -11.90 -2.72
C HIS A 127 26.61 -13.39 -2.74
N HIS A 128 25.31 -13.70 -2.71
CA HIS A 128 24.84 -15.08 -2.83
C HIS A 128 25.28 -15.74 -4.15
N VAL A 129 25.20 -15.02 -5.27
CA VAL A 129 25.71 -15.50 -6.56
C VAL A 129 27.22 -15.72 -6.51
N MET A 130 27.97 -14.77 -5.94
CA MET A 130 29.43 -14.87 -5.88
C MET A 130 29.91 -16.03 -4.99
N GLN A 131 29.19 -16.37 -3.92
CA GLN A 131 29.49 -17.52 -3.08
C GLN A 131 29.37 -18.85 -3.83
N LYS A 132 28.44 -18.95 -4.79
CA LYS A 132 28.20 -20.16 -5.58
C LYS A 132 28.98 -20.20 -6.90
N LYS A 133 29.55 -19.06 -7.33
CA LYS A 133 30.22 -18.92 -8.64
C LYS A 133 31.40 -19.87 -8.82
N THR A 134 32.10 -20.19 -7.74
CA THR A 134 33.21 -21.14 -7.76
C THR A 134 32.70 -22.51 -7.35
N TYR A 135 32.64 -23.43 -8.31
CA TYR A 135 32.25 -24.83 -8.13
C TYR A 135 33.16 -25.73 -8.95
N ASP A 136 33.22 -27.02 -8.62
CA ASP A 136 33.88 -28.03 -9.45
C ASP A 136 33.02 -28.30 -10.69
N LEU A 137 33.61 -28.21 -11.89
CA LEU A 137 32.93 -28.49 -13.15
C LEU A 137 32.35 -29.91 -13.23
N ASN A 138 32.91 -30.86 -12.48
CA ASN A 138 32.40 -32.23 -12.40
C ASN A 138 31.26 -32.40 -11.38
N ASP A 139 31.03 -31.40 -10.52
CA ASP A 139 29.89 -31.34 -9.61
C ASP A 139 28.73 -30.55 -10.26
N VAL A 140 27.93 -31.29 -11.03
CA VAL A 140 26.76 -30.75 -11.71
C VAL A 140 25.71 -30.20 -10.72
N ALA A 141 25.64 -30.73 -9.50
CA ALA A 141 24.69 -30.24 -8.50
C ALA A 141 25.10 -28.83 -8.03
N ALA A 142 26.36 -28.64 -7.66
CA ALA A 142 26.90 -27.31 -7.32
C ALA A 142 26.77 -26.31 -8.49
N GLY A 143 27.01 -26.77 -9.72
CA GLY A 143 26.79 -25.96 -10.92
C GLY A 143 25.34 -25.51 -11.09
N ARG A 144 24.35 -26.38 -10.80
CA ARG A 144 22.93 -26.01 -10.83
C ARG A 144 22.56 -24.97 -9.78
N GLU A 145 23.10 -25.09 -8.56
CA GLU A 145 22.88 -24.08 -7.52
C GLU A 145 23.44 -22.71 -7.92
N TYR A 146 24.60 -22.68 -8.59
CA TYR A 146 25.12 -21.43 -9.15
C TYR A 146 24.19 -20.83 -10.20
N ILE A 147 23.71 -21.64 -11.15
CA ILE A 147 22.81 -21.16 -12.20
C ILE A 147 21.49 -20.66 -11.62
N GLU A 148 20.93 -21.31 -10.60
CA GLU A 148 19.74 -20.83 -9.90
C GLU A 148 19.97 -19.45 -9.27
N ALA A 149 21.07 -19.27 -8.54
CA ALA A 149 21.42 -17.98 -7.96
C ALA A 149 21.67 -16.91 -9.03
N PHE A 150 22.37 -17.26 -10.13
CA PHE A 150 22.63 -16.37 -11.25
C PHE A 150 21.33 -15.89 -11.91
N ILE A 151 20.42 -16.80 -12.26
CA ILE A 151 19.12 -16.46 -12.86
C ILE A 151 18.32 -15.61 -11.89
N GLY A 152 18.27 -15.99 -10.61
CA GLY A 152 17.56 -15.26 -9.57
C GLY A 152 18.03 -13.80 -9.46
N TRP A 153 19.34 -13.56 -9.50
CA TRP A 153 19.90 -12.21 -9.52
C TRP A 153 19.51 -11.43 -10.78
N VAL A 154 19.75 -11.99 -11.97
CA VAL A 154 19.51 -11.32 -13.24
C VAL A 154 18.03 -10.95 -13.42
N VAL A 155 17.13 -11.89 -13.17
CA VAL A 155 15.68 -11.68 -13.31
C VAL A 155 15.18 -10.67 -12.28
N TYR A 156 15.66 -10.75 -11.03
CA TYR A 156 15.27 -9.78 -10.00
C TYR A 156 15.70 -8.36 -10.34
N SER A 157 16.97 -8.16 -10.74
CA SER A 157 17.47 -6.84 -11.15
C SER A 157 16.68 -6.28 -12.34
N HIS A 158 16.32 -7.13 -13.31
CA HIS A 158 15.49 -6.73 -14.44
C HIS A 158 14.08 -6.28 -13.98
N HIS A 159 13.39 -7.08 -13.15
CA HIS A 159 12.06 -6.74 -12.65
C HIS A 159 12.06 -5.49 -11.78
N LEU A 160 13.08 -5.29 -10.95
CA LEU A 160 13.24 -4.06 -10.17
C LEU A 160 13.35 -2.84 -11.09
N TYR A 161 14.24 -2.90 -12.09
CA TYR A 161 14.38 -1.83 -13.08
C TYR A 161 13.06 -1.55 -13.82
N ALA A 162 12.39 -2.61 -14.28
CA ALA A 162 11.13 -2.50 -14.99
C ALA A 162 10.00 -1.92 -14.13
N SER A 163 9.96 -2.26 -12.83
CA SER A 163 8.99 -1.72 -11.87
C SER A 163 9.19 -0.24 -11.59
N VAL A 164 10.45 0.22 -11.58
CA VAL A 164 10.80 1.64 -11.36
C VAL A 164 10.59 2.47 -12.63
N THR A 165 10.87 1.92 -13.80
CA THR A 165 10.80 2.64 -15.09
C THR A 165 9.47 2.50 -15.82
N GLY A 166 8.59 1.61 -15.36
CA GLY A 166 7.34 1.29 -16.05
C GLY A 166 7.52 0.40 -17.29
N ALA A 167 8.74 -0.07 -17.58
CA ALA A 167 9.06 -0.86 -18.77
C ALA A 167 8.44 -2.28 -18.78
N ALA A 168 7.83 -2.73 -17.68
CA ALA A 168 7.18 -4.04 -17.58
C ALA A 168 5.97 -4.21 -18.51
N GLY A 169 5.40 -3.11 -19.03
CA GLY A 169 4.27 -3.14 -19.97
C GLY A 169 4.61 -3.53 -21.42
N GLU A 170 5.90 -3.62 -21.78
CA GLU A 170 6.32 -3.83 -23.18
C GLU A 170 6.86 -5.25 -23.46
N SER A 171 7.16 -6.06 -22.45
CA SER A 171 7.82 -7.36 -22.63
C SER A 171 6.89 -8.57 -22.76
N GLU A 172 5.57 -8.45 -22.53
CA GLU A 172 4.60 -9.56 -22.64
C GLU A 172 3.82 -9.64 -23.98
N LYS A 173 4.44 -9.29 -25.11
CA LYS A 173 3.78 -9.46 -26.45
C LYS A 173 4.39 -10.46 -27.42
N HIS A 174 5.36 -11.28 -27.01
CA HIS A 174 5.88 -12.33 -27.91
C HIS A 174 6.22 -13.64 -27.20
N VAL A 175 5.21 -14.47 -26.91
CA VAL A 175 5.24 -15.91 -27.28
C VAL A 175 3.79 -16.35 -27.57
N GLY A 176 3.26 -15.89 -28.70
CA GLY A 176 1.99 -16.33 -29.24
C GLY A 176 2.22 -17.08 -30.55
N ASN A 177 2.13 -18.41 -30.46
CA ASN A 177 1.60 -19.30 -31.49
C ASN A 177 2.35 -19.41 -32.84
N ALA A 178 3.19 -20.43 -32.97
CA ALA A 178 3.52 -21.03 -34.27
C ALA A 178 3.14 -22.52 -34.26
N GLY A 179 1.85 -22.78 -34.51
CA GLY A 179 1.36 -24.08 -34.94
C GLY A 179 1.46 -24.26 -36.47
N HIS A 180 1.75 -25.50 -36.88
CA HIS A 180 1.64 -26.12 -38.22
C HIS A 180 2.67 -25.69 -39.28
N LYS A 181 3.25 -26.58 -40.10
CA LYS A 181 2.70 -27.77 -40.78
C LYS A 181 3.74 -28.88 -41.05
N HIS A 182 3.19 -30.08 -41.25
CA HIS A 182 3.78 -31.28 -41.84
C HIS A 182 4.37 -31.05 -43.25
N GLU A 183 5.47 -31.76 -43.53
CA GLU A 183 5.71 -32.53 -44.76
C GLU A 183 6.52 -33.78 -44.39
#